data_AF-H9FH08-F1
#
_entry.id   AF-H9FH08-F1
#
_cell.length_a   1.000
_cell.length_b   1.000
_cell.length_c   1.000
_cell.angle_alpha   90.00
_cell.angle_beta   90.00
_cell.angle_gamma   90.00
#
_symmetry.space_group_name_H-M   'P 1'
#
loop_
_entity.id
_entity.type
_entity.pdbx_description
1 polymer ?
#
loop_
_entity_poly.entity_id
_entity_poly.type
_entity_poly.pdbx_seq_one_letter_code
_entity_poly.pdbx_strand_id
1 'polypeptide(L)' 'YLHPILQRQQLDYGIYVINQAGDTMFNRAKLLNVGFREALKDYDYTCFVFSDVDLIPMNDRNAYRCFSRPRHISVAMD' A
#
# COMPACT_ATOMS: atom_id res chain seq x y z
N TYR A 1 -7.31 -5.90 -9.95
CA TYR A 1 -6.65 -7.16 -9.52
C TYR A 1 -6.44 -7.25 -8.03
N LEU A 2 -6.02 -6.17 -7.35
CA LEU A 2 -5.69 -6.23 -5.93
C LEU A 2 -6.93 -6.42 -5.02
N HIS A 3 -8.06 -5.77 -5.31
CA HIS A 3 -9.28 -5.88 -4.48
C HIS A 3 -9.71 -7.33 -4.16
N PRO A 4 -9.86 -8.25 -5.14
CA PRO A 4 -10.17 -9.64 -4.83
C PRO A 4 -9.13 -10.35 -3.94
N ILE A 5 -7.85 -10.01 -4.08
CA ILE A 5 -6.77 -10.59 -3.25
C ILE A 5 -6.90 -10.10 -1.80
N LEU A 6 -7.08 -8.79 -1.60
CA LEU A 6 -7.23 -8.19 -0.27
C LEU A 6 -8.49 -8.69 0.46
N GLN A 7 -9.59 -8.87 -0.28
CA GLN A 7 -10.82 -9.47 0.26
C GLN A 7 -10.62 -10.94 0.67
N ARG A 8 -9.93 -11.76 -0.13
CA ARG A 8 -9.60 -13.15 0.24
C ARG A 8 -8.67 -13.23 1.45
N GLN A 9 -7.83 -12.22 1.67
CA GLN A 9 -6.99 -12.11 2.86
C GLN A 9 -7.75 -11.63 4.11
N GLN A 10 -9.06 -11.37 4.00
CA GLN A 10 -9.94 -10.97 5.10
C GLN A 10 -9.44 -9.72 5.85
N LEU A 11 -8.92 -8.76 5.09
CA LEU A 11 -8.40 -7.50 5.64
C LEU A 11 -9.52 -6.49 5.82
N ASP A 12 -9.43 -5.72 6.89
CA ASP A 12 -10.04 -4.40 6.95
C ASP A 12 -9.07 -3.40 6.29
N TYR A 13 -9.44 -2.88 5.11
CA TYR A 13 -8.52 -2.11 4.27
C TYR A 13 -9.20 -0.94 3.57
N GLY A 14 -8.43 0.14 3.39
CA GLY A 14 -8.71 1.24 2.48
C GLY A 14 -7.65 1.34 1.37
N ILE A 15 -8.04 1.85 0.20
CA ILE A 15 -7.12 2.13 -0.91
C ILE A 15 -6.96 3.63 -1.06
N TYR A 16 -5.73 4.11 -0.88
CA TYR A 16 -5.37 5.53 -0.97
C TYR A 16 -4.40 5.73 -2.14
N VAL A 17 -4.87 6.40 -3.19
CA VAL A 17 -4.02 6.82 -4.31
C VAL A 17 -3.62 8.28 -4.08
N ILE A 18 -2.35 8.49 -3.74
CA ILE A 18 -1.83 9.84 -3.44
C ILE A 18 -1.24 10.45 -4.71
N ASN A 19 -1.98 11.40 -5.29
CA ASN A 19 -1.60 12.06 -6.52
C ASN A 19 -0.69 13.28 -6.25
N GLN A 20 0.46 13.36 -6.92
CA GLN A 20 1.27 14.59 -6.94
C GLN A 20 0.73 15.53 -8.02
N ALA A 21 0.25 16.70 -7.62
CA ALA A 21 -0.23 17.71 -8.56
C ALA A 21 0.93 18.47 -9.24
N GLY A 22 0.70 18.86 -10.49
CA GLY A 22 1.64 19.62 -11.31
C GLY A 22 2.79 18.78 -11.88
N ASP A 23 3.66 19.44 -12.64
CA ASP A 23 4.71 18.79 -13.46
C ASP A 23 6.11 18.87 -12.83
N THR A 24 6.17 19.08 -11.51
CA THR A 24 7.44 19.08 -10.78
C THR A 24 7.98 17.66 -10.57
N MET A 25 9.25 17.54 -10.19
CA MET A 25 9.89 16.24 -9.97
C MET A 25 9.09 15.37 -8.99
N PHE A 26 8.79 14.14 -9.41
CA PHE A 26 8.05 13.16 -8.62
C PHE A 26 8.78 12.81 -7.32
N ASN A 27 8.11 12.94 -6.18
CA ASN A 27 8.67 12.60 -4.87
C ASN A 27 7.88 11.47 -4.21
N ARG A 28 8.20 10.24 -4.61
CA ARG A 28 7.56 9.01 -4.10
C ARG A 28 7.49 8.98 -2.57
N ALA A 29 8.63 9.13 -1.90
CA ALA A 29 8.71 9.01 -0.44
C ALA A 29 7.84 10.05 0.29
N LYS A 30 7.77 11.28 -0.24
CA LYS A 30 6.90 12.32 0.31
C LYS A 30 5.42 11.97 0.17
N LEU A 31 5.01 11.38 -0.96
CA LEU A 31 3.62 10.94 -1.16
C LEU A 31 3.25 9.78 -0.23
N LEU A 32 4.18 8.85 0.05
CA LEU A 32 3.94 7.79 1.03
C LEU A 32 3.67 8.37 2.43
N ASN A 33 4.45 9.38 2.84
CA ASN A 33 4.22 10.08 4.11
C ASN A 33 2.88 10.83 4.15
N VAL A 34 2.47 11.44 3.04
CA VAL A 34 1.13 12.06 2.93
C VAL A 34 0.06 10.99 3.07
N GLY A 35 0.17 9.87 2.36
CA GLY A 35 -0.79 8.76 2.45
C GLY A 35 -0.95 8.21 3.87
N PHE A 36 0.16 8.01 4.60
CA PHE A 36 0.12 7.63 6.00
C PHE A 36 -0.68 8.63 6.85
N ARG A 37 -0.41 9.93 6.70
CA ARG A 37 -1.06 10.98 7.51
C ARG A 37 -2.52 11.17 7.16
N GLU A 38 -2.89 11.11 5.88
CA GLU A 38 -4.27 11.31 5.44
C GLU A 38 -5.14 10.10 5.76
N ALA A 39 -4.64 8.87 5.59
CA ALA A 39 -5.42 7.67 5.93
C ALA A 39 -5.81 7.62 7.42
N LEU A 40 -4.94 8.10 8.31
CA LEU A 40 -5.21 8.21 9.76
C LEU A 40 -6.28 9.26 10.11
N LYS A 41 -6.69 10.13 9.18
CA LYS A 41 -7.82 11.03 9.43
C LYS A 41 -9.17 10.36 9.22
N ASP A 42 -9.21 9.31 8.40
CA ASP A 42 -10.45 8.60 8.08
C ASP A 42 -10.72 7.45 9.05
N TYR A 43 -9.67 6.75 9.47
CA TYR A 43 -9.78 5.55 10.29
C TYR A 43 -8.49 5.27 11.08
N ASP A 44 -8.63 4.61 12.24
CA ASP A 44 -7.53 4.24 13.12
C ASP A 44 -6.75 3.02 12.58
N TYR A 45 -6.21 3.13 11.36
CA TYR A 45 -5.39 2.10 10.74
C TYR A 45 -4.13 1.83 11.58
N THR A 46 -3.84 0.56 11.84
CA THR A 46 -2.67 0.11 12.61
C THR A 46 -1.57 -0.48 11.72
N CYS A 47 -1.81 -0.58 10.42
CA CYS A 47 -0.87 -1.11 9.43
C CYS A 47 -0.92 -0.33 8.12
N PHE A 48 0.24 -0.12 7.50
CA PHE A 48 0.37 0.61 6.23
C PHE A 48 1.18 -0.21 5.24
N VAL A 49 0.60 -0.46 4.08
CA VAL A 49 1.29 -1.09 2.94
C VAL A 49 1.56 -0.03 1.89
N PHE A 50 2.83 0.18 1.58
CA PHE A 50 3.25 1.05 0.50
C PHE A 50 3.52 0.20 -0.74
N SER A 51 2.75 0.42 -1.80
CA SER A 51 2.85 -0.31 -3.07
C SER A 51 2.96 0.67 -4.22
N ASP A 52 3.81 0.34 -5.20
CA ASP A 52 3.70 0.98 -6.51
C ASP A 52 2.43 0.50 -7.22
N VAL A 53 1.91 1.33 -8.12
CA VAL A 53 0.64 1.09 -8.83
C VAL A 53 0.76 -0.02 -9.88
N ASP A 54 1.98 -0.29 -10.33
CA ASP A 54 2.33 -1.26 -11.37
C ASP A 54 2.75 -2.64 -10.81
N LEU A 55 2.87 -2.79 -9.49
CA LEU A 55 3.20 -4.07 -8.86
C LEU A 55 1.94 -4.85 -8.48
N ILE A 56 1.75 -6.01 -9.11
CA ILE A 56 0.63 -6.92 -8.84
C ILE A 56 1.18 -8.26 -8.30
N PRO A 57 0.71 -8.75 -7.14
CA PRO A 57 1.18 -10.02 -6.60
C PRO A 57 0.64 -11.20 -7.42
N MET A 58 1.53 -12.11 -7.83
CA MET A 58 1.14 -13.33 -8.56
C MET A 58 0.53 -14.41 -7.66
N ASN A 59 0.75 -14.33 -6.34
CA ASN A 59 0.29 -15.31 -5.37
C ASN A 59 -0.39 -14.60 -4.19
N ASP A 60 -1.64 -14.95 -3.91
CA ASP A 60 -2.43 -14.33 -2.84
C ASP A 60 -2.07 -14.80 -1.43
N ARG A 61 -1.15 -15.77 -1.30
CA ARG A 61 -0.50 -16.12 -0.03
C ARG A 61 0.51 -15.06 0.43
N ASN A 62 0.91 -14.12 -0.45
CA ASN A 62 1.73 -12.99 -0.06
C ASN A 62 0.86 -11.95 0.68
N ALA A 63 0.92 -11.95 2.00
CA ALA A 63 0.00 -11.16 2.83
C ALA A 63 0.29 -9.65 2.76
N TYR A 64 -0.74 -8.86 2.41
CA TYR A 64 -0.70 -7.39 2.36
C TYR A 64 -1.04 -6.79 3.73
N ARG A 65 -0.25 -7.16 4.75
CA ARG A 65 -0.40 -6.66 6.12
C ARG A 65 0.93 -6.65 6.85
N CYS A 66 0.91 -6.10 8.06
CA CYS A 66 2.08 -5.91 8.89
C CYS A 66 2.36 -7.16 9.73
N PHE A 67 3.60 -7.23 10.21
CA PHE A 67 4.14 -8.28 11.07
C PHE A 67 4.97 -7.64 12.19
N SER A 68 5.62 -8.46 13.02
CA SER A 68 6.45 -7.98 14.14
C SER A 68 7.67 -7.14 13.72
N ARG A 69 8.04 -7.17 12.44
CA ARG A 69 9.13 -6.39 11.84
C ARG A 69 8.67 -5.82 10.50
N PRO A 70 9.34 -4.78 9.98
CA PRO A 70 9.08 -4.26 8.64
C PRO A 70 9.10 -5.38 7.60
N ARG A 71 8.10 -5.40 6.72
CA ARG A 71 7.90 -6.45 5.72
C ARG A 71 8.19 -5.92 4.33
N HIS A 72 9.15 -6.53 3.63
CA HIS A 72 9.30 -6.38 2.20
C HIS A 72 8.35 -7.38 1.50
N ILE A 73 7.40 -6.88 0.70
CA ILE A 73 6.33 -7.71 0.08
C ILE A 73 6.72 -8.16 -1.33
N SER A 74 7.20 -7.25 -2.17
CA SER A 74 7.65 -7.51 -3.54
C SER A 74 9.10 -8.02 -3.57
N VAL A 75 9.33 -9.19 -2.98
CA VAL A 75 10.69 -9.76 -2.79
C VAL A 75 11.31 -10.34 -4.07
N ALA A 76 10.48 -10.72 -5.04
CA ALA A 76 10.89 -11.24 -6.34
C ALA A 76 10.00 -10.56 -7.38
N MET A 77 10.63 -9.73 -8.22
CA MET A 77 9.98 -9.00 -9.31
C MET A 77 10.61 -9.50 -10.61
N ASP A 78 9.78 -9.81 -11.59
CA ASP A 78 10.17 -10.18 -12.95
C ASP A 78 9.95 -8.99 -13.90
#